data_AF-A0A7C2JSV6-F1
#
_entry.id   AF-A0A7C2JSV6-F1
#
_cell.length_a   1.000
_cell.length_b   1.000
_cell.length_c   1.000
_cell.angle_alpha   90.00
_cell.angle_beta   90.00
_cell.angle_gamma   90.00
#
_symmetry.space_group_name_H-M   'P 1'
#
loop_
_entity.id
_entity.type
_entity.pdbx_description
1 polymer ?
#
loop_
_entity_poly.entity_id
_entity_poly.type
_entity_poly.pdbx_seq_one_letter_code
_entity_poly.pdbx_strand_id
1 'polypeptide(L)'
;MSHADIDLGAKIACLSRPETYEGHPIAVEAIETHFAWVFLAGRFAYKLKKPQKFREFDLTALATRRASCELEVALNRRLAPTVYLGTVPLVSDGGALKLAGAGTPVEWLVHMVRLPRESALDRLAALGSLDDARLRALLEKLARFYATATRAPWDGGAYRRALAKETELTAGELAAPALELDASLVTSIAAELTRRLVADAPAFHARVAEGRIVDAHGDLRPEHVFLLADPQIVDCLEFSAELRLLDSAAEIAFLALECDRLGQPKIGERLLEHYRACTRDDCSRALLDFYRAMRAFVRAKVAAWHLEEDLPAEVKAAWHGRACWYLDAAAASLGLDARRSRVARCQ
;
A
#
# COMPACT_ATOMS: atom_id res chain seq x y z
N MET A 1 -18.54 -36.12 -1.78
CA MET A 1 -18.05 -34.89 -1.12
C MET A 1 -18.03 -33.80 -2.16
N SER A 2 -18.86 -32.76 -2.01
CA SER A 2 -18.86 -31.63 -2.93
C SER A 2 -17.45 -31.04 -2.98
N HIS A 3 -16.97 -30.69 -4.16
CA HIS A 3 -15.61 -30.16 -4.36
C HIS A 3 -15.42 -28.74 -3.78
N ALA A 4 -16.35 -28.27 -2.95
CA ALA A 4 -16.46 -26.90 -2.47
C ALA A 4 -15.69 -26.61 -1.17
N ASP A 5 -15.32 -27.64 -0.38
CA ASP A 5 -14.71 -27.44 0.95
C ASP A 5 -13.31 -28.07 1.05
N ILE A 6 -12.42 -27.74 0.11
CA ILE A 6 -10.99 -27.95 0.37
C ILE A 6 -10.53 -26.83 1.30
N ASP A 7 -10.24 -27.19 2.54
CA ASP A 7 -9.78 -26.25 3.56
C ASP A 7 -8.48 -25.54 3.13
N LEU A 8 -8.30 -24.31 3.61
CA LEU A 8 -7.15 -23.47 3.36
C LEU A 8 -5.84 -24.16 3.75
N GLY A 9 -5.81 -24.91 4.85
CA GLY A 9 -4.62 -25.64 5.29
C GLY A 9 -4.16 -26.67 4.26
N ALA A 10 -5.09 -27.39 3.62
CA ALA A 10 -4.77 -28.35 2.57
C ALA A 10 -4.22 -27.67 1.31
N LYS A 11 -4.77 -26.50 0.94
CA LYS A 11 -4.27 -25.68 -0.17
C LYS A 11 -2.84 -25.21 0.09
N ILE A 12 -2.58 -24.66 1.28
CA ILE A 12 -1.25 -24.20 1.69
C ILE A 12 -0.27 -25.37 1.69
N ALA A 13 -0.65 -26.52 2.26
CA ALA A 13 0.21 -27.70 2.30
C ALA A 13 0.59 -28.21 0.90
N CYS A 14 -0.34 -28.16 -0.07
CA CYS A 14 -0.04 -28.45 -1.47
C CYS A 14 0.90 -27.41 -2.06
N LEU A 15 0.60 -26.12 -1.91
CA LEU A 15 1.40 -25.03 -2.49
C LEU A 15 2.78 -24.88 -1.84
N SER A 16 3.01 -25.42 -0.66
CA SER A 16 4.34 -25.44 -0.02
C SER A 16 5.23 -26.59 -0.51
N ARG A 17 4.73 -27.48 -1.37
CA ARG A 17 5.50 -28.61 -1.92
C ARG A 17 6.18 -28.25 -3.24
N PRO A 18 7.48 -28.53 -3.42
CA PRO A 18 8.14 -28.28 -4.69
C PRO A 18 7.55 -29.06 -5.87
N GLU A 19 6.98 -30.24 -5.62
CA GLU A 19 6.37 -31.09 -6.65
C GLU A 19 5.14 -30.45 -7.30
N THR A 20 4.54 -29.45 -6.66
CA THR A 20 3.37 -28.71 -7.16
C THR A 20 3.71 -27.80 -8.33
N TYR A 21 4.98 -27.40 -8.47
CA TYR A 21 5.41 -26.42 -9.46
C TYR A 21 6.16 -27.08 -10.63
N GLU A 22 5.97 -26.52 -11.82
CA GLU A 22 6.74 -26.93 -12.99
C GLU A 22 8.25 -26.72 -12.75
N GLY A 23 9.05 -27.69 -13.18
CA GLY A 23 10.51 -27.66 -13.00
C GLY A 23 10.98 -28.04 -11.59
N HIS A 24 10.07 -28.36 -10.66
CA HIS A 24 10.36 -28.91 -9.33
C HIS A 24 11.51 -28.18 -8.62
N PRO A 25 11.30 -26.94 -8.14
CA PRO A 25 12.34 -26.16 -7.49
C PRO A 25 12.93 -26.91 -6.29
N ILE A 26 14.11 -26.52 -5.83
CA ILE A 26 14.76 -27.17 -4.68
C ILE A 26 13.93 -27.00 -3.40
N ALA A 27 13.30 -25.83 -3.23
CA ALA A 27 12.49 -25.50 -2.09
C ALA A 27 11.40 -24.49 -2.45
N VAL A 28 10.38 -24.43 -1.60
CA VAL A 28 9.32 -23.42 -1.64
C VAL A 28 9.29 -22.70 -0.31
N GLU A 29 9.43 -21.38 -0.34
CA GLU A 29 9.29 -20.53 0.84
C GLU A 29 7.85 -20.00 0.89
N ALA A 30 7.12 -20.30 1.96
CA ALA A 30 5.76 -19.81 2.19
C ALA A 30 5.79 -18.62 3.15
N ILE A 31 5.37 -17.46 2.66
CA ILE A 31 5.33 -16.20 3.42
C ILE A 31 3.87 -15.84 3.65
N GLU A 32 3.47 -15.79 4.91
CA GLU A 32 2.15 -15.30 5.29
C GLU A 32 2.15 -13.76 5.37
N THR A 33 1.15 -13.14 4.76
CA THR A 33 0.82 -11.73 4.96
C THR A 33 -0.55 -11.61 5.62
N HIS A 34 -0.95 -10.39 5.96
CA HIS A 34 -2.26 -10.16 6.58
C HIS A 34 -3.42 -10.67 5.70
N PHE A 35 -3.36 -10.47 4.38
CA PHE A 35 -4.45 -10.84 3.45
C PHE A 35 -4.17 -12.07 2.56
N ALA A 36 -2.93 -12.57 2.52
CA ALA A 36 -2.53 -13.56 1.54
C ALA A 36 -1.42 -14.49 2.05
N TRP A 37 -1.15 -15.52 1.27
CA TRP A 37 0.06 -16.33 1.32
C TRP A 37 0.83 -16.13 0.01
N VAL A 38 2.14 -15.95 0.10
CA VAL A 38 3.04 -15.87 -1.07
C VAL A 38 4.00 -17.05 -1.03
N PHE A 39 4.00 -17.84 -2.09
CA PHE A 39 4.87 -19.00 -2.26
C PHE A 39 5.99 -18.67 -3.25
N LEU A 40 7.24 -18.62 -2.78
CA LEU A 40 8.41 -18.39 -3.61
C LEU A 40 8.97 -19.73 -4.08
N ALA A 41 8.79 -20.04 -5.36
CA ALA A 41 9.09 -21.34 -5.97
C ALA A 41 10.05 -21.14 -7.16
N GLY A 42 11.35 -21.33 -6.90
CA GLY A 42 12.40 -21.09 -7.90
C GLY A 42 12.41 -19.64 -8.40
N ARG A 43 12.16 -19.46 -9.70
CA ARG A 43 12.12 -18.15 -10.37
C ARG A 43 10.77 -17.43 -10.26
N PHE A 44 9.76 -18.08 -9.70
CA PHE A 44 8.39 -17.58 -9.65
C PHE A 44 7.91 -17.36 -8.22
N ALA A 45 6.87 -16.55 -8.10
CA ALA A 45 6.11 -16.31 -6.88
C ALA A 45 4.62 -16.49 -7.17
N TYR A 46 3.89 -17.10 -6.23
CA TYR A 46 2.46 -17.36 -6.35
C TYR A 46 1.74 -16.79 -5.14
N LYS A 47 0.76 -15.90 -5.35
CA LYS A 47 -0.01 -15.27 -4.26
C LYS A 47 -1.40 -15.87 -4.19
N LEU A 48 -1.72 -16.51 -3.07
CA LEU A 48 -3.05 -17.00 -2.71
C LEU A 48 -3.70 -16.01 -1.75
N LYS A 49 -4.90 -15.51 -2.06
CA LYS A 49 -5.62 -14.61 -1.15
C LYS A 49 -6.43 -15.41 -0.12
N LYS A 50 -6.42 -14.98 1.14
CA LYS A 50 -7.13 -15.67 2.23
C LYS A 50 -8.65 -15.60 2.01
N PRO A 51 -9.40 -16.70 2.24
CA PRO A 51 -10.85 -16.77 2.03
C PRO A 51 -11.61 -16.11 3.19
N GLN A 52 -11.37 -14.82 3.42
CA GLN A 52 -11.87 -14.07 4.56
C GLN A 52 -12.61 -12.80 4.13
N LYS A 53 -13.53 -12.34 4.97
CA LYS A 53 -14.15 -11.02 4.86
C LYS A 53 -13.36 -10.01 5.68
N PHE A 54 -12.86 -8.98 5.02
CA PHE A 54 -12.16 -7.85 5.62
C PHE A 54 -13.11 -6.64 5.71
N ARG A 55 -12.68 -5.56 6.38
CA ARG A 55 -13.51 -4.34 6.50
C ARG A 55 -13.77 -3.72 5.12
N GLU A 56 -12.80 -3.85 4.24
CA GLU A 56 -12.70 -3.14 2.96
C GLU A 56 -13.18 -3.97 1.77
N PHE A 57 -13.10 -5.31 1.87
CA PHE A 57 -13.46 -6.22 0.77
C PHE A 57 -13.78 -7.65 1.25
N ASP A 58 -14.49 -8.41 0.43
CA ASP A 58 -14.95 -9.78 0.74
C ASP A 58 -14.33 -10.82 -0.20
N LEU A 59 -13.43 -11.65 0.33
CA LEU A 59 -12.77 -12.73 -0.39
C LEU A 59 -13.29 -14.12 0.01
N THR A 60 -14.44 -14.23 0.68
CA THR A 60 -14.98 -15.53 1.11
C THR A 60 -15.36 -16.42 -0.07
N ALA A 61 -15.88 -15.84 -1.15
CA ALA A 61 -16.27 -16.57 -2.36
C ALA A 61 -15.09 -16.80 -3.33
N LEU A 62 -15.02 -17.98 -3.93
CA LEU A 62 -13.99 -18.30 -4.94
C LEU A 62 -14.03 -17.34 -6.15
N ALA A 63 -15.24 -16.93 -6.57
CA ALA A 63 -15.41 -16.00 -7.68
C ALA A 63 -14.85 -14.60 -7.37
N THR A 64 -15.01 -14.11 -6.13
CA THR A 64 -14.45 -12.80 -5.74
C THR A 64 -12.93 -12.87 -5.62
N ARG A 65 -12.37 -13.99 -5.14
CA ARG A 65 -10.91 -14.21 -5.16
C ARG A 65 -10.33 -14.26 -6.56
N ARG A 66 -11.01 -14.95 -7.50
CA ARG A 66 -10.62 -14.94 -8.92
C ARG A 66 -10.58 -13.52 -9.48
N ALA A 67 -11.68 -12.77 -9.34
CA ALA A 67 -11.79 -11.40 -9.83
C ALA A 67 -10.72 -10.49 -9.20
N SER A 68 -10.45 -10.65 -7.90
CA SER A 68 -9.40 -9.90 -7.20
C SER A 68 -8.00 -10.24 -7.73
N CYS A 69 -7.70 -11.50 -8.04
CA CYS A 69 -6.42 -11.88 -8.65
C CYS A 69 -6.26 -11.30 -10.07
N GLU A 70 -7.32 -11.36 -10.88
CA GLU A 70 -7.31 -10.80 -12.24
C GLU A 70 -7.13 -9.28 -12.22
N LEU A 71 -7.79 -8.59 -11.29
CA LEU A 71 -7.64 -7.15 -11.09
C LEU A 71 -6.24 -6.77 -10.61
N GLU A 72 -5.67 -7.52 -9.65
CA GLU A 72 -4.30 -7.31 -9.17
C GLU A 72 -3.28 -7.42 -10.32
N VAL A 73 -3.42 -8.44 -11.17
CA VAL A 73 -2.58 -8.60 -12.38
C VAL A 73 -2.72 -7.39 -13.30
N ALA A 74 -3.95 -6.97 -13.60
CA ALA A 74 -4.20 -5.85 -14.51
C ALA A 74 -3.60 -4.54 -13.99
N LEU A 75 -3.81 -4.23 -12.70
CA LEU A 75 -3.34 -3.00 -12.08
C LEU A 75 -1.81 -2.94 -11.98
N ASN A 76 -1.17 -4.05 -11.59
CA ASN A 76 0.27 -4.05 -11.37
C ASN A 76 1.07 -4.12 -12.68
N ARG A 77 0.51 -4.67 -13.77
CA ARG A 77 1.17 -4.64 -15.09
C ARG A 77 1.44 -3.21 -15.59
N ARG A 78 0.74 -2.20 -15.07
CA ARG A 78 0.97 -0.78 -15.42
C ARG A 78 2.38 -0.31 -15.02
N LEU A 79 2.94 -0.87 -13.94
CA LEU A 79 4.26 -0.49 -13.40
C LEU A 79 5.26 -1.66 -13.30
N ALA A 80 4.80 -2.90 -13.43
CA ALA A 80 5.62 -4.10 -13.42
C ALA A 80 5.15 -5.15 -14.46
N PRO A 81 5.14 -4.81 -15.77
CA PRO A 81 4.55 -5.64 -16.82
C PRO A 81 5.22 -7.01 -16.98
N THR A 82 6.52 -7.10 -16.69
CA THR A 82 7.29 -8.36 -16.77
C THR A 82 7.22 -9.19 -15.51
N VAL A 83 6.67 -8.64 -14.41
CA VAL A 83 6.56 -9.35 -13.13
C VAL A 83 5.26 -10.13 -13.06
N TYR A 84 4.13 -9.54 -13.46
CA TYR A 84 2.81 -10.17 -13.33
C TYR A 84 2.46 -10.99 -14.58
N LEU A 85 2.59 -12.31 -14.47
CA LEU A 85 2.46 -13.26 -15.59
C LEU A 85 1.01 -13.65 -15.87
N GLY A 86 0.14 -13.58 -14.87
CA GLY A 86 -1.29 -13.86 -15.01
C GLY A 86 -1.90 -14.42 -13.74
N THR A 87 -3.05 -15.06 -13.89
CA THR A 87 -3.66 -15.87 -12.84
C THR A 87 -3.52 -17.35 -13.19
N VAL A 88 -3.42 -18.20 -12.17
CA VAL A 88 -3.34 -19.66 -12.32
C VAL A 88 -4.27 -20.33 -11.33
N PRO A 89 -5.10 -21.31 -11.75
CA PRO A 89 -5.96 -22.01 -10.82
C PRO A 89 -5.19 -23.08 -10.05
N LEU A 90 -5.54 -23.28 -8.79
CA LEU A 90 -5.34 -24.55 -8.12
C LEU A 90 -6.57 -25.41 -8.40
N VAL A 91 -6.39 -26.60 -8.97
CA VAL A 91 -7.48 -27.50 -9.35
C VAL A 91 -7.51 -28.74 -8.46
N SER A 92 -8.72 -29.27 -8.26
CA SER A 92 -8.95 -30.60 -7.70
C SER A 92 -9.30 -31.57 -8.82
N ASP A 93 -8.52 -32.64 -8.94
CA ASP A 93 -8.68 -33.71 -9.91
C ASP A 93 -8.65 -35.05 -9.18
N GLY A 94 -9.80 -35.72 -9.08
CA GLY A 94 -9.92 -36.99 -8.34
C GLY A 94 -9.53 -36.90 -6.85
N GLY A 95 -9.59 -35.71 -6.25
CA GLY A 95 -9.17 -35.46 -4.87
C GLY A 95 -7.69 -35.06 -4.70
N ALA A 96 -6.89 -35.12 -5.76
CA ALA A 96 -5.53 -34.58 -5.77
C ALA A 96 -5.54 -33.09 -6.15
N LEU A 97 -4.77 -32.29 -5.41
CA LEU A 97 -4.55 -30.88 -5.73
C LEU A 97 -3.39 -30.71 -6.69
N LYS A 98 -3.59 -29.91 -7.75
CA LYS A 98 -2.57 -29.60 -8.76
C LYS A 98 -2.63 -28.12 -9.11
N LEU A 99 -1.47 -27.52 -9.37
CA LEU A 99 -1.40 -26.16 -9.90
C LEU A 99 -1.58 -26.22 -11.42
N ALA A 100 -2.52 -25.45 -11.94
CA ALA A 100 -2.97 -25.52 -13.34
C ALA A 100 -3.47 -26.91 -13.78
N GLY A 101 -3.75 -27.07 -15.08
CA GLY A 101 -4.16 -28.33 -15.68
C GLY A 101 -5.67 -28.59 -15.67
N ALA A 102 -6.05 -29.84 -15.98
CA ALA A 102 -7.43 -30.29 -15.98
C ALA A 102 -7.93 -30.55 -14.55
N GLY A 103 -9.19 -30.23 -14.28
CA GLY A 103 -9.83 -30.42 -12.98
C GLY A 103 -10.75 -29.25 -12.64
N THR A 104 -11.39 -29.32 -11.47
CA THR A 104 -12.27 -28.24 -10.99
C THR A 104 -11.44 -27.21 -10.22
N PRO A 105 -11.43 -25.91 -10.61
CA PRO A 105 -10.75 -24.88 -9.85
C PRO A 105 -11.31 -24.78 -8.42
N VAL A 106 -10.42 -24.86 -7.45
CA VAL A 106 -10.72 -24.73 -6.02
C VAL A 106 -10.04 -23.51 -5.39
N GLU A 107 -9.08 -22.90 -6.10
CA GLU A 107 -8.49 -21.60 -5.76
C GLU A 107 -7.93 -20.91 -7.02
N TRP A 108 -7.73 -19.59 -6.94
CA TRP A 108 -7.00 -18.82 -7.93
C TRP A 108 -5.81 -18.11 -7.28
N LEU A 109 -4.67 -18.15 -7.96
CA LEU A 109 -3.44 -17.50 -7.53
C LEU A 109 -2.98 -16.46 -8.55
N VAL A 110 -2.35 -15.41 -8.08
CA VAL A 110 -1.56 -14.50 -8.93
C VAL A 110 -0.21 -15.15 -9.18
N HIS A 111 0.17 -15.32 -10.45
CA HIS A 111 1.45 -15.88 -10.88
C HIS A 111 2.40 -14.76 -11.28
N MET A 112 3.57 -14.72 -10.64
CA MET A 112 4.54 -13.63 -10.78
C MET A 112 5.97 -14.15 -10.96
N VAL A 113 6.84 -13.32 -11.54
CA VAL A 113 8.28 -13.48 -11.42
C VAL A 113 8.71 -13.13 -10.00
N ARG A 114 9.54 -13.97 -9.38
CA ARG A 114 10.15 -13.67 -8.08
C ARG A 114 11.15 -12.52 -8.23
N LEU A 115 10.90 -11.42 -7.52
CA LEU A 115 11.83 -10.29 -7.49
C LEU A 115 12.93 -10.49 -6.42
N PRO A 116 14.18 -10.08 -6.70
CA PRO A 116 15.28 -10.19 -5.75
C PRO A 116 15.09 -9.19 -4.60
N ARG A 117 14.88 -9.70 -3.38
CA ARG A 117 14.52 -8.90 -2.20
C ARG A 117 15.56 -7.83 -1.86
N GLU A 118 16.83 -8.11 -2.14
CA GLU A 118 17.99 -7.22 -1.98
C GLU A 118 17.95 -5.98 -2.88
N SER A 119 17.13 -6.01 -3.94
CA SER A 119 16.95 -4.85 -4.84
C SER A 119 15.80 -3.93 -4.41
N ALA A 120 15.05 -4.28 -3.38
CA ALA A 120 13.97 -3.45 -2.87
C ALA A 120 14.50 -2.15 -2.24
N LEU A 121 13.78 -1.05 -2.40
CA LEU A 121 14.20 0.28 -1.96
C LEU A 121 14.43 0.33 -0.45
N ASP A 122 13.60 -0.33 0.37
CA ASP A 122 13.80 -0.41 1.81
C ASP A 122 15.13 -1.10 2.19
N ARG A 123 15.53 -2.15 1.47
CA ARG A 123 16.77 -2.90 1.71
C ARG A 123 17.99 -2.14 1.23
N LEU A 124 17.93 -1.57 0.02
CA LEU A 124 19.01 -0.74 -0.51
C LEU A 124 19.25 0.50 0.36
N ALA A 125 18.18 1.11 0.86
CA ALA A 125 18.25 2.23 1.80
C ALA A 125 18.94 1.81 3.11
N ALA A 126 18.52 0.70 3.71
CA ALA A 126 19.12 0.20 4.94
C ALA A 126 20.62 -0.13 4.80
N LEU A 127 21.05 -0.58 3.62
CA LEU A 127 22.46 -0.89 3.31
C LEU A 127 23.29 0.34 2.91
N GLY A 128 22.67 1.51 2.71
CA GLY A 128 23.36 2.69 2.19
C GLY A 128 23.81 2.56 0.72
N SER A 129 23.28 1.58 -0.01
CA SER A 129 23.69 1.21 -1.37
C SER A 129 22.85 1.87 -2.47
N LEU A 130 22.21 2.99 -2.15
CA LEU A 130 21.27 3.66 -3.06
C LEU A 130 21.94 4.81 -3.82
N ASP A 131 22.16 4.61 -5.11
CA ASP A 131 22.65 5.66 -6.01
C ASP A 131 21.53 6.58 -6.54
N ASP A 132 21.92 7.73 -7.07
CA ASP A 132 20.99 8.73 -7.62
C ASP A 132 20.37 8.38 -8.97
N ALA A 133 21.10 7.61 -9.77
CA ALA A 133 20.62 7.20 -11.08
C ALA A 133 19.40 6.27 -10.96
N ARG A 134 19.40 5.34 -9.99
CA ARG A 134 18.27 4.45 -9.73
C ARG A 134 17.03 5.19 -9.23
N LEU A 135 17.21 6.17 -8.33
CA LEU A 135 16.09 7.01 -7.88
C LEU A 135 15.50 7.82 -9.03
N ARG A 136 16.36 8.42 -9.87
CA ARG A 136 15.90 9.14 -11.06
C ARG A 136 15.13 8.23 -12.02
N ALA A 137 15.65 7.04 -12.32
CA ALA A 137 14.96 6.07 -13.18
C ALA A 137 13.58 5.66 -12.62
N LEU A 138 13.46 5.51 -11.30
CA LEU A 138 12.19 5.28 -10.62
C LEU A 138 11.21 6.44 -10.86
N LEU A 139 11.64 7.67 -10.61
CA LEU A 139 10.77 8.85 -10.77
C LEU A 139 10.42 9.13 -12.23
N GLU A 140 11.32 8.86 -13.18
CA GLU A 140 11.01 8.93 -14.61
C GLU A 140 9.92 7.92 -15.00
N LYS A 141 9.97 6.69 -14.46
CA LYS A 141 8.93 5.67 -14.68
C LYS A 141 7.59 6.10 -14.08
N LEU A 142 7.59 6.58 -12.84
CA LEU A 142 6.38 7.07 -12.18
C LEU A 142 5.80 8.31 -12.89
N ALA A 143 6.65 9.23 -13.35
CA ALA A 143 6.21 10.41 -14.12
C ALA A 143 5.50 10.00 -15.43
N ARG A 144 6.05 9.03 -16.19
CA ARG A 144 5.39 8.48 -17.38
C ARG A 144 4.07 7.79 -17.06
N PHE A 145 4.02 7.07 -15.94
CA PHE A 145 2.80 6.44 -15.46
C PHE A 145 1.73 7.49 -15.12
N TYR A 146 2.05 8.52 -14.32
CA TYR A 146 1.10 9.58 -13.99
C TYR A 146 0.66 10.40 -15.21
N ALA A 147 1.50 10.54 -16.23
CA ALA A 147 1.15 11.23 -17.46
C ALA A 147 0.09 10.47 -18.29
N THR A 148 0.04 9.14 -18.17
CA THR A 148 -0.85 8.27 -18.96
C THR A 148 -1.99 7.66 -18.15
N ALA A 149 -1.95 7.75 -16.82
CA ALA A 149 -2.99 7.26 -15.94
C ALA A 149 -4.33 7.98 -16.14
N THR A 150 -5.42 7.22 -15.95
CA THR A 150 -6.78 7.75 -15.98
C THR A 150 -6.94 8.87 -14.95
N ARG A 151 -7.54 9.98 -15.36
CA ARG A 151 -7.81 11.12 -14.47
C ARG A 151 -9.06 10.85 -13.63
N ALA A 152 -9.05 11.32 -12.38
CA ALA A 152 -10.25 11.24 -11.55
C ALA A 152 -11.38 12.08 -12.17
N PRO A 153 -12.64 11.59 -12.16
CA PRO A 153 -13.79 12.31 -12.71
C PRO A 153 -14.33 13.35 -11.70
N TRP A 154 -13.43 14.08 -11.04
CA TRP A 154 -13.77 15.02 -9.96
C TRP A 154 -13.52 16.46 -10.39
N ASP A 155 -14.34 17.38 -9.88
CA ASP A 155 -13.98 18.80 -9.83
C ASP A 155 -13.19 19.11 -8.54
N GLY A 156 -12.67 20.34 -8.44
CA GLY A 156 -11.90 20.78 -7.27
C GLY A 156 -12.67 20.69 -5.94
N GLY A 157 -13.98 20.90 -5.97
CA GLY A 157 -14.84 20.79 -4.79
C GLY A 157 -15.06 19.34 -4.37
N ALA A 158 -15.28 18.43 -5.32
CA ALA A 158 -15.42 17.00 -5.10
C ALA A 158 -14.14 16.41 -4.51
N TYR A 159 -12.97 16.80 -5.05
CA TYR A 159 -11.68 16.37 -4.51
C TYR A 159 -11.49 16.81 -3.06
N ARG A 160 -11.76 18.07 -2.73
CA ARG A 160 -11.68 18.57 -1.35
C ARG A 160 -12.68 17.87 -0.42
N ARG A 161 -13.91 17.61 -0.87
CA ARG A 161 -14.90 16.86 -0.08
C ARG A 161 -14.44 15.43 0.19
N ALA A 162 -13.79 14.77 -0.77
CA ALA A 162 -13.22 13.44 -0.56
C ALA A 162 -12.13 13.46 0.52
N LEU A 163 -11.21 14.44 0.49
CA LEU A 163 -10.18 14.61 1.53
C LEU A 163 -10.78 14.94 2.91
N ALA A 164 -11.81 15.80 2.97
CA ALA A 164 -12.50 16.13 4.21
C ALA A 164 -13.20 14.89 4.80
N LYS A 165 -13.92 14.13 3.97
CA LYS A 165 -14.57 12.88 4.38
C LYS A 165 -13.55 11.87 4.91
N GLU A 166 -12.41 11.67 4.23
CA GLU A 166 -11.36 10.77 4.73
C GLU A 166 -10.78 11.25 6.06
N THR A 167 -10.64 12.57 6.24
CA THR A 167 -10.19 13.17 7.51
C THR A 167 -11.18 12.87 8.64
N GLU A 168 -12.48 13.08 8.40
CA GLU A 168 -13.53 12.84 9.38
C GLU A 168 -13.64 11.35 9.76
N LEU A 169 -13.65 10.45 8.77
CA LEU A 169 -13.68 9.01 8.99
C LEU A 169 -12.46 8.54 9.80
N THR A 170 -11.27 9.01 9.40
CA THR A 170 -10.02 8.66 10.07
C THR A 170 -9.97 9.16 11.51
N ALA A 171 -10.45 10.38 11.77
CA ALA A 171 -10.55 10.91 13.13
C ALA A 171 -11.55 10.13 13.98
N GLY A 172 -12.71 9.78 13.42
CA GLY A 172 -13.74 9.01 14.13
C GLY A 172 -13.25 7.65 14.58
N GLU A 173 -12.51 6.94 13.73
CA GLU A 173 -11.94 5.64 14.08
C GLU A 173 -10.80 5.74 15.08
N LEU A 174 -9.89 6.71 14.91
CA LEU A 174 -8.76 6.92 15.82
C LEU A 174 -9.15 7.47 17.20
N ALA A 175 -10.36 8.02 17.34
CA ALA A 175 -10.89 8.52 18.60
C ALA A 175 -11.41 7.41 19.54
N ALA A 176 -11.44 6.15 19.11
CA ALA A 176 -11.91 5.04 19.92
C ALA A 176 -11.01 4.87 21.19
N PRO A 177 -11.57 4.95 22.42
CA PRO A 177 -10.79 4.89 23.65
C PRO A 177 -9.96 3.61 23.81
N ALA A 178 -10.44 2.49 23.25
CA ALA A 178 -9.77 1.20 23.29
C ALA A 178 -8.42 1.16 22.54
N LEU A 179 -8.14 2.14 21.67
CA LEU A 179 -6.88 2.23 20.94
C LEU A 179 -5.74 2.84 21.77
N GLU A 180 -6.06 3.45 22.92
CA GLU A 180 -5.08 4.12 23.81
C GLU A 180 -4.19 5.14 23.07
N LEU A 181 -4.76 5.82 22.08
CA LEU A 181 -4.10 6.89 21.32
C LEU A 181 -4.39 8.27 21.93
N ASP A 182 -3.60 9.28 21.56
CA ASP A 182 -3.84 10.67 21.99
C ASP A 182 -5.04 11.29 21.27
N ALA A 183 -6.22 11.20 21.88
CA ALA A 183 -7.45 11.78 21.33
C ALA A 183 -7.34 13.31 21.09
N SER A 184 -6.57 14.04 21.91
CA SER A 184 -6.37 15.48 21.73
C SER A 184 -5.51 15.79 20.50
N LEU A 185 -4.48 14.96 20.25
CA LEU A 185 -3.64 15.07 19.07
C LEU A 185 -4.41 14.69 17.81
N VAL A 186 -5.17 13.59 17.84
CA VAL A 186 -6.07 13.17 16.74
C VAL A 186 -7.03 14.29 16.36
N THR A 187 -7.69 14.90 17.36
CA THR A 187 -8.61 16.02 17.15
C THR A 187 -7.89 17.24 16.55
N SER A 188 -6.69 17.56 17.04
CA SER A 188 -5.90 18.70 16.55
C SER A 188 -5.45 18.51 15.10
N ILE A 189 -5.01 17.30 14.73
CA ILE A 189 -4.63 16.95 13.36
C ILE A 189 -5.84 17.09 12.44
N ALA A 190 -6.99 16.49 12.81
CA ALA A 190 -8.20 16.54 12.00
C ALA A 190 -8.70 17.98 11.79
N ALA A 191 -8.70 18.79 12.84
CA ALA A 191 -9.08 20.20 12.78
C ALA A 191 -8.16 21.00 11.85
N GLU A 192 -6.85 20.80 11.93
CA GLU A 192 -5.87 21.50 11.10
C GLU A 192 -5.92 21.08 9.63
N LEU A 193 -6.08 19.78 9.34
CA LEU A 193 -6.35 19.28 7.99
C LEU A 193 -7.60 19.93 7.39
N THR A 194 -8.69 19.95 8.16
CA THR A 194 -9.96 20.57 7.74
C THR A 194 -9.80 22.06 7.49
N ARG A 195 -9.08 22.77 8.37
CA ARG A 195 -8.78 24.19 8.22
C ARG A 195 -7.99 24.49 6.94
N ARG A 196 -6.95 23.71 6.64
CA ARG A 196 -6.16 23.86 5.39
C ARG A 196 -6.96 23.54 4.14
N LEU A 197 -7.81 22.51 4.19
CA LEU A 197 -8.74 22.22 3.09
C LEU A 197 -9.64 23.41 2.77
N VAL A 198 -10.04 24.22 3.76
CA VAL A 198 -10.82 25.45 3.55
C VAL A 198 -9.96 26.62 3.10
N ALA A 199 -8.87 26.89 3.83
CA ALA A 199 -8.01 28.06 3.59
C ALA A 199 -7.29 28.01 2.23
N ASP A 200 -6.82 26.83 1.83
CA ASP A 200 -6.00 26.63 0.63
C ASP A 200 -6.81 26.03 -0.53
N ALA A 201 -8.13 26.25 -0.55
CA ALA A 201 -9.02 25.71 -1.58
C ALA A 201 -8.52 25.92 -3.03
N PRO A 202 -7.98 27.10 -3.42
CA PRO A 202 -7.44 27.30 -4.77
C PRO A 202 -6.31 26.33 -5.14
N ALA A 203 -5.47 25.93 -4.18
CA ALA A 203 -4.37 25.01 -4.44
C ALA A 203 -4.90 23.63 -4.87
N PHE A 204 -5.88 23.08 -4.14
CA PHE A 204 -6.50 21.79 -4.48
C PHE A 204 -7.29 21.85 -5.79
N HIS A 205 -7.95 22.98 -6.09
CA HIS A 205 -8.65 23.17 -7.35
C HIS A 205 -7.67 23.18 -8.53
N ALA A 206 -6.51 23.84 -8.38
CA ALA A 206 -5.46 23.84 -9.39
C ALA A 206 -4.95 22.42 -9.69
N ARG A 207 -4.76 21.58 -8.65
CA ARG A 207 -4.39 20.17 -8.85
C ARG A 207 -5.33 19.42 -9.77
N VAL A 208 -6.64 19.58 -9.57
CA VAL A 208 -7.65 18.97 -10.43
C VAL A 208 -7.63 19.55 -11.84
N ALA A 209 -7.56 20.88 -11.96
CA ALA A 209 -7.52 21.57 -13.26
C ALA A 209 -6.29 21.18 -14.10
N GLU A 210 -5.17 20.90 -13.45
CA GLU A 210 -3.93 20.41 -14.08
C GLU A 210 -3.94 18.88 -14.34
N GLY A 211 -5.03 18.18 -13.98
CA GLY A 211 -5.13 16.73 -14.16
C GLY A 211 -4.23 15.93 -13.23
N ARG A 212 -3.83 16.46 -12.07
CA ARG A 212 -2.90 15.80 -11.14
C ARG A 212 -3.52 14.67 -10.35
N ILE A 213 -4.86 14.60 -10.28
CA ILE A 213 -5.57 13.51 -9.60
C ILE A 213 -5.77 12.36 -10.57
N VAL A 214 -5.10 11.24 -10.31
CA VAL A 214 -4.98 10.11 -11.21
C VAL A 214 -5.29 8.80 -10.52
N ASP A 215 -5.61 7.79 -11.32
CA ASP A 215 -5.65 6.40 -10.89
C ASP A 215 -4.23 5.86 -10.63
N ALA A 216 -3.69 6.22 -9.47
CA ALA A 216 -2.29 6.06 -9.07
C ALA A 216 -1.94 4.62 -8.68
N HIS A 217 -0.91 4.42 -7.84
CA HIS A 217 -0.62 3.13 -7.21
C HIS A 217 -1.48 2.89 -5.95
N GLY A 218 -1.79 3.94 -5.19
CA GLY A 218 -2.67 3.92 -4.01
C GLY A 218 -1.95 3.60 -2.69
N ASP A 219 -0.87 2.81 -2.77
CA ASP A 219 -0.11 2.35 -1.60
C ASP A 219 1.40 2.19 -1.88
N LEU A 220 2.00 3.25 -2.46
CA LEU A 220 3.40 3.23 -2.90
C LEU A 220 4.37 3.28 -1.71
N ARG A 221 4.94 2.13 -1.34
CA ARG A 221 5.90 2.01 -0.22
C ARG A 221 7.27 1.49 -0.65
N PRO A 222 8.36 1.75 0.12
CA PRO A 222 9.70 1.31 -0.24
C PRO A 222 9.86 -0.20 -0.44
N GLU A 223 9.15 -1.02 0.33
CA GLU A 223 9.16 -2.49 0.18
C GLU A 223 8.52 -2.98 -1.13
N HIS A 224 7.75 -2.13 -1.81
CA HIS A 224 7.05 -2.43 -3.06
C HIS A 224 7.83 -1.97 -4.31
N VAL A 225 8.95 -1.29 -4.11
CA VAL A 225 9.77 -0.70 -5.18
C VAL A 225 11.07 -1.46 -5.31
N PHE A 226 11.30 -2.11 -6.45
CA PHE A 226 12.50 -2.88 -6.74
C PHE A 226 13.34 -2.14 -7.79
N LEU A 227 14.54 -1.70 -7.40
CA LEU A 227 15.44 -0.89 -8.21
C LEU A 227 16.38 -1.76 -9.05
N LEU A 228 15.78 -2.45 -10.02
CA LEU A 228 16.45 -3.13 -11.12
C LEU A 228 16.83 -2.14 -12.23
N ALA A 229 17.42 -2.65 -13.33
CA ALA A 229 17.73 -1.83 -14.51
C ALA A 229 16.48 -1.11 -15.08
N ASP A 230 15.33 -1.81 -15.11
CA ASP A 230 14.01 -1.19 -15.20
C ASP A 230 13.32 -1.33 -13.82
N PRO A 231 13.05 -0.25 -13.08
CA PRO A 231 12.43 -0.33 -11.76
C PRO A 231 11.08 -1.05 -11.81
N GLN A 232 10.82 -2.00 -10.91
CA GLN A 232 9.53 -2.69 -10.82
C GLN A 232 8.78 -2.22 -9.57
N ILE A 233 7.55 -1.76 -9.73
CA ILE A 233 6.68 -1.33 -8.63
C ILE A 233 5.48 -2.27 -8.58
N VAL A 234 5.26 -2.91 -7.44
CA VAL A 234 4.30 -4.01 -7.25
C VAL A 234 3.34 -3.72 -6.09
N ASP A 235 2.33 -4.56 -5.92
CA ASP A 235 1.33 -4.46 -4.84
C ASP A 235 0.54 -3.14 -4.85
N CYS A 236 0.11 -2.75 -6.06
CA CYS A 236 -0.85 -1.66 -6.31
C CYS A 236 -2.21 -1.99 -5.67
N LEU A 237 -2.82 -0.99 -5.01
CA LEU A 237 -4.08 -1.14 -4.28
C LEU A 237 -5.22 -1.58 -5.22
N GLU A 238 -5.72 -2.80 -5.01
CA GLU A 238 -6.68 -3.45 -5.91
C GLU A 238 -8.14 -3.37 -5.45
N PHE A 239 -8.40 -3.24 -4.15
CA PHE A 239 -9.76 -3.40 -3.60
C PHE A 239 -10.63 -2.14 -3.65
N SER A 240 -10.04 -0.96 -3.91
CA SER A 240 -10.80 0.29 -4.05
C SER A 240 -10.18 1.20 -5.10
N ALA A 241 -10.90 1.40 -6.20
CA ALA A 241 -10.51 2.38 -7.21
C ALA A 241 -10.52 3.81 -6.65
N GLU A 242 -11.49 4.13 -5.78
CA GLU A 242 -11.60 5.46 -5.16
C GLU A 242 -10.38 5.80 -4.30
N LEU A 243 -9.89 4.84 -3.50
CA LEU A 243 -8.67 5.05 -2.68
C LEU A 243 -7.40 5.19 -3.51
N ARG A 244 -7.44 4.77 -4.78
CA ARG A 244 -6.33 4.89 -5.73
C ARG A 244 -6.38 6.20 -6.54
N LEU A 245 -7.50 6.92 -6.50
CA LEU A 245 -7.62 8.26 -7.09
C LEU A 245 -6.90 9.27 -6.20
N LEU A 246 -5.61 9.48 -6.48
CA LEU A 246 -4.71 10.31 -5.68
C LEU A 246 -4.06 11.39 -6.53
N ASP A 247 -3.67 12.48 -5.88
CA ASP A 247 -2.72 13.40 -6.48
C ASP A 247 -1.35 12.72 -6.64
N SER A 248 -0.72 12.81 -7.80
CA SER A 248 0.62 12.28 -8.03
C SER A 248 1.66 12.80 -7.02
N ALA A 249 1.56 14.05 -6.58
CA ALA A 249 2.43 14.62 -5.55
C ALA A 249 2.13 14.03 -4.17
N ALA A 250 0.87 13.70 -3.88
CA ALA A 250 0.50 13.01 -2.64
C ALA A 250 1.08 11.58 -2.58
N GLU A 251 1.13 10.88 -3.71
CA GLU A 251 1.73 9.55 -3.79
C GLU A 251 3.25 9.59 -3.55
N ILE A 252 3.96 10.57 -4.10
CA ILE A 252 5.40 10.72 -3.81
C ILE A 252 5.66 11.22 -2.39
N ALA A 253 4.84 12.13 -1.87
CA ALA A 253 4.91 12.56 -0.47
C ALA A 253 4.70 11.38 0.50
N PHE A 254 3.83 10.43 0.14
CA PHE A 254 3.65 9.19 0.89
C PHE A 254 4.89 8.28 0.83
N LEU A 255 5.48 8.08 -0.34
CA LEU A 255 6.71 7.29 -0.46
C LEU A 255 7.86 7.92 0.35
N ALA A 256 7.97 9.25 0.35
CA ALA A 256 8.93 9.98 1.18
C ALA A 256 8.66 9.79 2.68
N LEU A 257 7.40 9.89 3.13
CA LEU A 257 7.01 9.60 4.52
C LEU A 257 7.43 8.20 4.97
N GLU A 258 7.25 7.19 4.11
CA GLU A 258 7.66 5.83 4.43
C GLU A 258 9.19 5.67 4.48
N CYS A 259 9.95 6.41 3.67
CA CYS A 259 11.41 6.46 3.80
C CYS A 259 11.82 7.06 5.16
N ASP A 260 11.16 8.14 5.59
CA ASP A 260 11.39 8.74 6.92
C ASP A 260 11.10 7.75 8.04
N ARG A 261 10.02 6.95 7.92
CA ARG A 261 9.68 5.89 8.89
C ARG A 261 10.77 4.83 8.99
N LEU A 262 11.46 4.55 7.89
CA LEU A 262 12.60 3.64 7.84
C LEU A 262 13.91 4.30 8.30
N GLY A 263 13.87 5.55 8.80
CA GLY A 263 15.05 6.30 9.24
C GLY A 263 15.87 6.90 8.10
N GLN A 264 15.27 7.10 6.92
CA GLN A 264 15.96 7.47 5.69
C GLN A 264 15.42 8.76 5.05
N PRO A 265 15.36 9.90 5.78
CA PRO A 265 14.70 11.11 5.30
C PRO A 265 15.35 11.75 4.07
N LYS A 266 16.67 11.63 3.94
CA LYS A 266 17.41 12.12 2.76
C LYS A 266 16.98 11.43 1.47
N ILE A 267 16.49 10.19 1.54
CA ILE A 267 15.94 9.49 0.37
C ILE A 267 14.60 10.13 0.00
N GLY A 268 13.74 10.42 0.98
CA GLY A 268 12.48 11.13 0.77
C GLY A 268 12.66 12.49 0.09
N GLU A 269 13.63 13.29 0.55
CA GLU A 269 13.98 14.58 -0.05
C GLU A 269 14.35 14.43 -1.54
N ARG A 270 15.26 13.49 -1.84
CA ARG A 270 15.70 13.21 -3.22
C ARG A 270 14.57 12.71 -4.10
N LEU A 271 13.64 11.91 -3.57
CA LEU A 271 12.45 11.46 -4.32
C LEU A 271 11.58 12.65 -4.75
N LEU A 272 11.36 13.62 -3.86
CA LEU A 272 10.58 14.83 -4.14
C LEU A 272 11.30 15.76 -5.16
N GLU A 273 12.62 15.89 -5.04
CA GLU A 273 13.44 16.64 -6.00
C GLU A 273 13.37 16.03 -7.41
N HIS A 274 13.57 14.72 -7.53
CA HIS A 274 13.49 14.02 -8.81
C HIS A 274 12.07 14.04 -9.38
N TYR A 275 11.04 13.96 -8.53
CA TYR A 275 9.65 14.12 -8.96
C TYR A 275 9.42 15.48 -9.60
N ARG A 276 9.83 16.57 -8.94
CA ARG A 276 9.71 17.94 -9.45
C ARG A 276 10.46 18.08 -10.79
N ALA A 277 11.66 17.54 -10.88
CA ALA A 277 12.47 17.58 -12.11
C ALA A 277 11.81 16.82 -13.28
N CYS A 278 11.30 15.61 -13.03
CA CYS A 278 10.73 14.74 -14.07
C CYS A 278 9.34 15.21 -14.54
N THR A 279 8.53 15.76 -13.63
CA THR A 279 7.12 16.11 -13.92
C THR A 279 6.90 17.59 -14.18
N ARG A 280 7.90 18.44 -13.87
CA ARG A 280 7.79 19.91 -13.80
C ARG A 280 6.64 20.38 -12.92
N ASP A 281 6.23 19.54 -11.98
CA ASP A 281 5.19 19.84 -11.01
C ASP A 281 5.78 20.63 -9.85
N ASP A 282 5.52 21.93 -9.82
CA ASP A 282 5.98 22.83 -8.75
C ASP A 282 5.00 22.86 -7.57
N CYS A 283 4.69 21.68 -7.04
CA CYS A 283 3.81 21.53 -5.88
C CYS A 283 4.42 22.26 -4.67
N SER A 284 3.65 23.17 -4.07
CA SER A 284 4.14 23.99 -2.96
C SER A 284 4.49 23.13 -1.75
N ARG A 285 5.48 23.58 -0.97
CA ARG A 285 5.87 22.89 0.26
C ARG A 285 4.70 22.70 1.23
N ALA A 286 3.84 23.71 1.36
CA ALA A 286 2.66 23.65 2.22
C ALA A 286 1.66 22.56 1.78
N LEU A 287 1.49 22.34 0.47
CA LEU A 287 0.62 21.28 -0.06
C LEU A 287 1.25 19.89 0.09
N LEU A 288 2.57 19.76 -0.13
CA LEU A 288 3.30 18.51 0.15
C LEU A 288 3.22 18.12 1.63
N ASP A 289 3.39 19.08 2.54
CA ASP A 289 3.26 18.88 3.98
C ASP A 289 1.82 18.47 4.36
N PHE A 290 0.80 19.06 3.72
CA PHE A 290 -0.59 18.62 3.86
C PHE A 290 -0.77 17.16 3.43
N TYR A 291 -0.27 16.77 2.25
CA TYR A 291 -0.40 15.39 1.78
C TYR A 291 0.33 14.39 2.66
N ARG A 292 1.53 14.75 3.11
CA ARG A 292 2.30 13.95 4.08
C ARG A 292 1.51 13.76 5.37
N ALA A 293 0.90 14.82 5.91
CA ALA A 293 0.07 14.75 7.11
C ALA A 293 -1.17 13.87 6.92
N MET A 294 -1.90 14.07 5.83
CA MET A 294 -3.09 13.29 5.50
C MET A 294 -2.76 11.80 5.40
N ARG A 295 -1.68 11.44 4.69
CA ARG A 295 -1.26 10.04 4.54
C ARG A 295 -0.77 9.44 5.85
N ALA A 296 0.00 10.19 6.64
CA ALA A 296 0.39 9.74 7.98
C ALA A 296 -0.85 9.47 8.85
N PHE A 297 -1.86 10.36 8.82
CA PHE A 297 -3.09 10.18 9.58
C PHE A 297 -3.87 8.92 9.17
N VAL A 298 -4.01 8.66 7.86
CA VAL A 298 -4.61 7.41 7.36
C VAL A 298 -3.78 6.18 7.76
N ARG A 299 -2.45 6.25 7.72
CA ARG A 299 -1.59 5.13 8.15
C ARG A 299 -1.64 4.88 9.66
N ALA A 300 -1.87 5.90 10.47
CA ALA A 300 -2.15 5.72 11.90
C ALA A 300 -3.42 4.88 12.10
N LYS A 301 -4.49 5.17 11.35
CA LYS A 301 -5.74 4.39 11.36
C LYS A 301 -5.53 2.95 10.94
N VAL A 302 -4.83 2.72 9.83
CA VAL A 302 -4.52 1.35 9.36
C VAL A 302 -3.68 0.59 10.37
N ALA A 303 -2.70 1.23 11.02
CA ALA A 303 -1.93 0.59 12.09
C ALA A 303 -2.81 0.28 13.32
N ALA A 304 -3.77 1.14 13.64
CA ALA A 304 -4.70 0.96 14.75
C ALA A 304 -5.68 -0.20 14.54
N TRP A 305 -6.08 -0.50 13.31
CA TRP A 305 -6.93 -1.67 13.02
C TRP A 305 -6.33 -2.99 13.48
N HIS A 306 -5.00 -3.14 13.42
CA HIS A 306 -4.33 -4.33 13.92
C HIS A 306 -4.41 -4.49 15.46
N LEU A 307 -4.75 -3.44 16.20
CA LEU A 307 -4.92 -3.53 17.66
C LEU A 307 -6.20 -4.28 18.05
N GLU A 308 -7.19 -4.28 17.17
CA GLU A 308 -8.47 -4.96 17.32
C GLU A 308 -8.37 -6.47 17.03
N GLU A 309 -7.30 -6.92 16.36
CA GLU A 309 -7.06 -8.33 16.05
C GLU A 309 -6.60 -9.12 17.28
N ASP A 310 -6.83 -10.44 17.28
CA ASP A 310 -6.31 -11.34 18.31
C ASP A 310 -4.82 -11.66 18.05
N LEU A 311 -3.96 -10.68 18.36
CA LEU A 311 -2.51 -10.75 18.18
C LEU A 311 -1.77 -10.80 19.52
N PRO A 312 -0.56 -11.41 19.56
CA PRO A 312 0.30 -11.36 20.73
C PRO A 312 0.57 -9.92 21.19
N ALA A 313 0.68 -9.72 22.51
CA ALA A 313 0.84 -8.38 23.11
C ALA A 313 2.03 -7.60 22.54
N GLU A 314 3.16 -8.27 22.27
CA GLU A 314 4.34 -7.65 21.66
C GLU A 314 4.05 -7.12 20.23
N VAL A 315 3.29 -7.88 19.45
CA VAL A 315 2.87 -7.48 18.10
C VAL A 315 1.90 -6.29 18.17
N LYS A 316 0.95 -6.31 19.11
CA LYS A 316 0.06 -5.16 19.36
C LYS A 316 0.84 -3.92 19.78
N ALA A 317 1.82 -4.06 20.67
CA ALA A 317 2.68 -2.94 21.10
C ALA A 317 3.45 -2.33 19.92
N ALA A 318 3.96 -3.15 18.99
CA ALA A 318 4.62 -2.68 17.78
C ALA A 318 3.67 -1.90 16.85
N TRP A 319 2.42 -2.36 16.70
CA TRP A 319 1.39 -1.64 15.93
C TRP A 319 0.94 -0.35 16.60
N HIS A 320 0.81 -0.34 17.92
CA HIS A 320 0.49 0.87 18.69
C HIS A 320 1.59 1.92 18.56
N GLY A 321 2.86 1.52 18.75
CA GLY A 321 4.01 2.39 18.53
C GLY A 321 4.06 2.93 17.10
N ARG A 322 3.68 2.12 16.11
CA ARG A 322 3.58 2.55 14.71
C ARG A 322 2.45 3.55 14.49
N ALA A 323 1.27 3.35 15.09
CA ALA A 323 0.18 4.32 15.03
C ALA A 323 0.58 5.66 15.66
N CYS A 324 1.25 5.62 16.82
CA CYS A 324 1.78 6.82 17.48
C CYS A 324 2.81 7.57 16.61
N TRP A 325 3.74 6.84 16.00
CA TRP A 325 4.73 7.44 15.11
C TRP A 325 4.08 8.20 13.95
N TYR A 326 3.04 7.62 13.34
CA TYR A 326 2.30 8.28 12.26
C TYR A 326 1.53 9.51 12.74
N LEU A 327 0.95 9.49 13.94
CA LEU A 327 0.31 10.69 14.52
C LEU A 327 1.34 11.80 14.75
N ASP A 328 2.51 11.47 15.30
CA ASP A 328 3.60 12.43 15.51
C ASP A 328 4.10 13.00 14.16
N ALA A 329 4.24 12.15 13.13
CA ALA A 329 4.63 12.58 11.79
C ALA A 329 3.57 13.48 11.13
N ALA A 330 2.28 13.19 11.33
CA ALA A 330 1.19 14.03 10.85
C ALA A 330 1.21 15.41 11.52
N ALA A 331 1.33 15.43 12.86
CA ALA A 331 1.42 16.66 13.64
C ALA A 331 2.62 17.51 13.24
N ALA A 332 3.80 16.90 13.09
CA ALA A 332 5.01 17.59 12.67
C ALA A 332 4.86 18.22 11.27
N SER A 333 4.26 17.50 10.32
CA SER A 333 4.02 18.00 8.97
C SER A 333 3.03 19.18 8.96
N LEU A 334 2.11 19.24 9.91
CA LEU A 334 1.17 20.35 10.06
C LEU A 334 1.72 21.52 10.91
N GLY A 335 2.92 21.37 11.49
CA GLY A 335 3.49 22.37 12.40
C GLY A 335 2.80 22.41 13.77
N LEU A 336 2.17 21.32 14.19
CA LEU A 336 1.55 21.18 15.50
C LEU A 336 2.60 20.76 16.55
N ASP A 337 2.59 21.42 17.71
CA ASP A 337 3.50 21.15 18.82
C ASP A 337 3.13 19.83 19.52
N ALA A 338 3.70 18.69 19.08
CA ALA A 338 3.43 17.37 19.66
C ALA A 338 3.76 17.28 21.18
N ARG A 339 4.58 18.21 21.71
CA ARG A 339 5.00 18.25 23.12
C ARG A 339 3.97 18.86 24.07
N ARG A 340 3.01 19.67 23.60
CA ARG A 340 1.99 20.27 24.49
C ARG A 340 0.96 19.25 24.99
N SER A 341 0.73 18.16 24.25
CA SER A 341 -0.28 17.15 24.58
C SER A 341 0.16 16.14 25.65
N ARG A 342 1.47 15.95 25.87
CA ARG A 342 2.00 15.05 26.91
C ARG A 342 2.02 15.68 28.31
N VAL A 343 2.18 17.00 28.41
CA VAL A 343 2.23 17.72 29.70
C VAL A 343 0.84 17.79 30.36
N ALA A 344 -0.24 17.76 29.58
CA ALA A 344 -1.61 17.73 30.10
C ALA A 344 -2.04 16.37 30.71
N ARG A 345 -1.20 15.33 30.66
CA ARG A 345 -1.47 14.00 31.25
C ARG A 345 -0.76 13.73 32.58
N CYS A 346 0.00 14.70 33.09
CA CYS A 346 0.65 14.61 34.40
C CYS A 346 0.08 15.60 35.42
N GLN A 347 -1.14 16.10 35.21
CA GLN A 347 -1.87 16.93 36.17
C GLN A 347 -3.22 16.32 36.51
#